data_AF-A0A2A5HNK7-F1
#
_entry.id   AF-A0A2A5HNK7-F1
#
_cell.length_a   1.000
_cell.length_b   1.000
_cell.length_c   1.000
_cell.angle_alpha   90.00
_cell.angle_beta   90.00
_cell.angle_gamma   90.00
#
_symmetry.space_group_name_H-M   'P 1'
#
loop_
_entity.id
_entity.type
_entity.pdbx_description
1 polymer ?
#
loop_
_entity_poly.entity_id
_entity_poly.type
_entity_poly.pdbx_seq_one_letter_code
_entity_poly.pdbx_strand_id
1 'polypeptide(L)' 'KLPLPYSCRAGACSTCTAKLISGSVDQEDQKYLEPEQLAEGYVLLCCAYPLSDCVFETHHQESL' A
#
# COMPACT_ATOMS: atom_id res chain seq x y z
N LYS A 1 10.10 13.41 10.43
CA LYS A 1 9.74 12.85 9.10
C LYS A 1 9.96 11.34 9.19
N LEU A 2 8.95 10.53 8.88
CA LEU A 2 9.09 9.07 8.95
C LEU A 2 9.75 8.57 7.65
N PRO A 3 10.88 7.85 7.70
CA PRO A 3 11.45 7.23 6.51
C PRO A 3 10.57 6.05 6.10
N LEU A 4 9.96 6.13 4.91
CA LEU A 4 9.21 5.03 4.31
C LEU A 4 9.92 4.57 3.03
N PRO A 5 9.90 3.27 2.72
CA PRO A 5 10.51 2.75 1.51
C PRO A 5 9.69 3.19 0.28
N TYR A 6 10.37 3.65 -0.77
CA TYR A 6 9.77 3.99 -2.06
C TYR A 6 10.78 3.80 -3.19
N SER A 7 10.27 3.56 -4.41
CA SER A 7 11.07 3.54 -5.63
C SER A 7 10.37 4.31 -6.76
N CYS A 8 9.41 3.70 -7.47
CA CYS A 8 8.80 4.31 -8.66
C CYS A 8 7.83 5.46 -8.38
N ARG A 9 7.16 5.44 -7.21
CA ARG A 9 6.11 6.39 -6.82
C ARG A 9 4.94 6.52 -7.83
N ALA A 10 4.70 5.46 -8.60
CA ALA A 10 3.71 5.43 -9.66
C ALA A 10 2.77 4.21 -9.57
N GLY A 11 2.71 3.54 -8.40
CA GLY A 11 1.90 2.35 -8.20
C GLY A 11 2.34 1.12 -9.02
N ALA A 12 3.58 1.12 -9.54
CA ALA A 12 4.08 0.11 -10.47
C ALA A 12 5.22 -0.77 -9.89
N CYS A 13 5.47 -0.69 -8.57
CA CYS A 13 6.44 -1.54 -7.88
C CYS A 13 5.99 -1.81 -6.44
N SER A 14 6.59 -2.79 -5.77
CA SER A 14 6.29 -3.20 -4.39
C SER A 14 7.04 -2.46 -3.28
N THR A 15 7.91 -1.49 -3.59
CA THR A 15 8.80 -0.92 -2.57
C THR A 15 8.05 -0.21 -1.44
N CYS A 16 6.91 0.41 -1.74
CA CYS A 16 6.08 1.10 -0.74
C CYS A 16 4.92 0.24 -0.22
N THR A 17 5.01 -1.09 -0.33
CA THR A 17 3.96 -1.99 0.17
C THR A 17 3.82 -1.89 1.70
N ALA A 18 2.58 -1.76 2.13
CA ALA A 18 2.14 -1.80 3.51
C ALA A 18 0.93 -2.73 3.63
N LYS A 19 0.57 -3.10 4.86
CA LYS A 19 -0.65 -3.86 5.17
C LYS A 19 -1.61 -2.98 5.95
N LEU A 20 -2.85 -2.87 5.48
CA LEU A 20 -3.92 -2.14 6.15
C LEU A 20 -4.42 -2.95 7.35
N ILE A 21 -4.27 -2.41 8.55
CA ILE A 21 -4.73 -3.03 9.80
C ILE A 21 -6.16 -2.59 10.13
N SER A 22 -6.48 -1.31 9.89
CA SER A 22 -7.82 -0.76 10.08
C SER A 22 -8.04 0.47 9.22
N GLY A 23 -9.29 0.77 8.89
CA GLY A 23 -9.69 1.91 8.05
C GLY A 23 -10.01 1.48 6.62
N SER A 24 -9.96 2.43 5.70
CA SER A 24 -10.25 2.22 4.28
C SER A 24 -9.44 3.18 3.41
N VAL A 25 -9.00 2.68 2.26
CA VAL A 25 -8.24 3.44 1.28
C VAL A 25 -8.81 3.22 -0.11
N ASP A 26 -8.69 4.23 -0.95
CA ASP A 26 -8.76 4.12 -2.40
C ASP A 26 -7.33 3.95 -2.93
N GLN A 27 -7.10 2.91 -3.73
CA GLN A 27 -5.83 2.70 -4.42
C GLN A 27 -6.05 2.24 -5.87
N GLU A 28 -7.11 2.70 -6.53
CA GLU A 28 -7.46 2.30 -7.90
C GLU A 28 -6.34 2.61 -8.93
N ASP A 29 -5.49 3.60 -8.65
CA ASP A 29 -4.35 3.97 -9.49
C ASP A 29 -3.19 2.96 -9.49
N GLN A 30 -3.20 1.99 -8.55
CA GLN A 30 -2.15 0.97 -8.43
C GLN A 30 -2.21 -0.03 -9.59
N LYS A 31 -1.06 -0.54 -10.03
CA LYS A 31 -0.95 -1.48 -11.17
C LYS A 31 -0.08 -2.70 -10.89
N TYR A 32 0.30 -2.94 -9.64
CA TYR A 32 1.29 -3.95 -9.28
C TYR A 32 0.70 -5.09 -8.43
N LEU A 33 -0.20 -4.78 -7.49
CA LEU A 33 -0.83 -5.77 -6.61
C LEU A 33 -1.95 -6.50 -7.37
N GLU A 34 -1.98 -7.82 -7.20
CA GLU A 34 -3.04 -8.68 -7.70
C GLU A 34 -4.29 -8.60 -6.81
N PRO A 35 -5.48 -8.96 -7.32
CA PRO A 35 -6.74 -8.88 -6.57
C PRO A 35 -6.72 -9.62 -5.22
N GLU A 36 -6.03 -10.76 -5.14
CA GLU A 36 -5.89 -11.54 -3.91
C GLU A 36 -5.08 -10.76 -2.86
N GLN A 37 -4.01 -10.09 -3.28
CA GLN A 37 -3.16 -9.28 -2.40
C GLN A 37 -3.92 -8.04 -1.88
N LEU A 38 -4.74 -7.42 -2.74
CA LEU A 38 -5.64 -6.34 -2.31
C LEU A 38 -6.66 -6.84 -1.29
N ALA A 39 -7.22 -8.04 -1.49
CA ALA A 39 -8.17 -8.65 -0.56
C ALA A 39 -7.53 -9.02 0.79
N GLU A 40 -6.23 -9.35 0.80
CA GLU A 40 -5.43 -9.54 2.02
C GLU A 40 -5.05 -8.23 2.73
N GLY A 41 -5.43 -7.09 2.17
CA GLY A 41 -5.20 -5.77 2.73
C GLY A 41 -3.84 -5.16 2.39
N TYR A 42 -3.15 -5.65 1.36
CA TYR A 42 -1.94 -4.98 0.88
C TYR A 42 -2.26 -3.68 0.15
N VAL A 43 -1.43 -2.67 0.42
CA VAL A 43 -1.61 -1.30 -0.07
C VAL A 43 -0.30 -0.73 -0.56
N LEU A 44 -0.30 -0.05 -1.72
CA LEU A 44 0.83 0.74 -2.17
C LEU A 44 0.70 2.19 -1.67
N LEU A 45 1.44 2.53 -0.60
CA LEU A 45 1.32 3.84 0.05
C LEU A 45 1.62 5.05 -0.85
N CYS A 46 2.34 4.86 -1.96
CA CYS A 46 2.68 5.96 -2.86
C CYS A 46 1.51 6.47 -3.72
N CYS A 47 0.43 5.69 -3.84
CA CYS A 47 -0.76 6.00 -4.65
C CYS A 47 -2.06 5.63 -3.93
N ALA A 48 -2.04 5.49 -2.61
CA ALA A 48 -3.21 5.20 -1.81
C ALA A 48 -3.73 6.47 -1.14
N TYR A 49 -5.04 6.69 -1.24
CA TYR A 49 -5.75 7.83 -0.65
C TYR A 49 -6.65 7.33 0.49
N PRO A 50 -6.44 7.79 1.74
CA PRO A 50 -7.27 7.35 2.85
C PRO A 50 -8.71 7.89 2.71
N LEU A 51 -9.68 7.00 2.87
CA LEU A 51 -11.12 7.31 2.90
C LEU A 51 -11.65 7.42 4.34
N SER A 52 -10.86 7.00 5.33
CA SER A 52 -11.13 7.08 6.75
C SER A 52 -9.83 7.09 7.57
N ASP A 53 -9.93 7.13 8.90
CA ASP A 53 -8.77 6.97 9.78
C ASP A 53 -8.16 5.59 9.61
N CYS A 54 -6.89 5.55 9.19
CA CYS A 54 -6.20 4.31 8.83
C CYS A 54 -5.02 3.99 9.74
N VAL A 55 -4.82 2.69 9.97
CA VAL A 55 -3.61 2.14 10.61
C VAL A 55 -2.96 1.19 9.62
N PHE A 56 -1.66 1.39 9.38
CA PHE A 56 -0.88 0.57 8.47
C PHE A 56 0.33 -0.05 9.18
N GLU A 57 0.61 -1.30 8.84
CA GLU A 57 1.91 -1.90 9.06
C GLU A 57 2.77 -1.65 7.81
N THR A 58 3.97 -1.08 7.96
CA THR A 58 4.81 -0.63 6.83
C THR A 58 5.94 -1.62 6.57
N HIS A 59 6.65 -1.50 5.44
CA HIS A 59 7.78 -2.36 5.07
C HIS A 59 7.41 -3.81 4.70
N HIS A 60 6.26 -4.02 4.04
CA HIS A 60 5.79 -5.35 3.62
C HIS A 60 6.20 -5.74 2.19
N GLN A 61 7.34 -5.25 1.69
CA GLN A 61 7.78 -5.58 0.32
C GLN A 61 8.00 -7.09 0.11
N GLU A 62 8.48 -7.81 1.14
CA GLU A 62 8.87 -9.23 1.06
C GLU A 62 7.76 -10.20 1.48
N SER A 63 6.62 -9.70 1.94
CA SER A 63 5.52 -10.50 2.50
C SER A 63 4.31 -10.62 1.56
N LEU A 64 4.46 -10.15 0.32
CA LEU A 64 3.44 -10.13 -0.73
C LEU A 64 2.96 -11.50 -1.19
#